data_AF-A0A8H5PWQ6-F1
#
_entry.id   AF-A0A8H5PWQ6-F1
#
_cell.length_a   1.000
_cell.length_b   1.000
_cell.length_c   1.000
_cell.angle_alpha   90.00
_cell.angle_beta   90.00
_cell.angle_gamma   90.00
#
_symmetry.space_group_name_H-M   'P 1'
#
loop_
_entity.id
_entity.type
_entity.pdbx_description
1 polymer ?
#
loop_
_entity_poly.entity_id
_entity_poly.type
_entity_poly.pdbx_seq_one_letter_code
_entity_poly.pdbx_strand_id
1 'polypeptide(L)'
;MADQSPDPQLQSSFITRIPREVRDKVYLELWRSCGLRQHIIWHKDTQDVTKSHFCRWRCTTPFEVEDGLQEAINTTRIELGVALGDSFSNKGYALQLYSAWKNHFTCGERIAQVHGSDASPGISMCSSRGPCWSSPQSNPENPATWSPYLGTLLSCRLMSSECLKSIYESTTFIFTDVIALNMFVGFCKVPKSMEEESKVTTPPPAFRTLGRHLELSLEPVFPMLLACSSPVQTPLVEERHKSPNFHGLRLDLLENLTTLDIWIAARSSALLIDKYADNIDQSP
;
A
#
# COMPACT_ATOMS: atom_id res chain seq x y z
N MET A 1 3.84 -43.01 -16.89
CA MET A 1 3.40 -41.63 -16.65
C MET A 1 2.86 -41.12 -17.96
N ALA A 2 1.54 -41.01 -18.07
CA ALA A 2 0.90 -40.54 -19.30
C ALA A 2 1.19 -39.04 -19.46
N ASP A 3 1.70 -38.69 -20.63
CA ASP A 3 1.97 -37.33 -21.08
C ASP A 3 0.62 -36.60 -21.20
N GLN A 4 0.19 -35.93 -20.11
CA GLN A 4 -0.98 -35.07 -20.14
C GLN A 4 -0.57 -33.76 -20.81
N SER A 5 -0.85 -33.65 -22.11
CA SER A 5 -0.93 -32.37 -22.78
C SER A 5 -1.92 -31.47 -22.02
N PRO A 6 -1.58 -30.20 -21.72
CA PRO A 6 -2.49 -29.29 -21.05
C PRO A 6 -3.77 -29.15 -21.87
N ASP A 7 -4.92 -29.40 -21.25
CA ASP A 7 -6.23 -29.15 -21.84
C ASP A 7 -6.23 -27.72 -22.38
N PRO A 8 -6.52 -27.49 -23.67
CA PRO A 8 -6.53 -26.15 -24.25
C PRO A 8 -7.52 -25.20 -23.55
N GLN A 9 -8.38 -25.67 -22.63
CA GLN A 9 -9.25 -24.87 -21.75
C GLN A 9 -10.04 -23.80 -22.53
N LEU A 10 -10.44 -24.11 -23.76
CA LEU A 10 -10.97 -23.08 -24.67
C LEU A 10 -12.42 -22.69 -24.39
N GLN A 11 -13.16 -23.39 -23.53
CA GLN A 11 -14.60 -23.11 -23.34
C GLN A 11 -15.09 -23.56 -21.95
N SER A 12 -14.75 -22.81 -20.88
CA SER A 12 -15.49 -22.94 -19.61
C SER A 12 -16.99 -22.74 -19.87
N SER A 13 -17.87 -23.56 -19.27
CA SER A 13 -19.33 -23.40 -19.43
C SER A 13 -19.81 -22.03 -18.96
N PHE A 14 -19.09 -21.42 -18.02
CA PHE A 14 -19.27 -20.02 -17.61
C PHE A 14 -19.09 -19.05 -18.79
N ILE A 15 -18.07 -19.26 -19.61
CA ILE A 15 -17.80 -18.43 -20.80
C ILE A 15 -18.85 -18.65 -21.88
N THR A 16 -19.24 -19.90 -22.14
CA THR A 16 -20.08 -20.24 -23.30
C THR A 16 -21.56 -20.02 -23.07
N ARG A 17 -22.03 -20.09 -21.82
CA ARG A 17 -23.45 -19.97 -21.48
C ARG A 17 -23.86 -18.59 -20.96
N ILE A 18 -22.91 -17.81 -20.44
CA ILE A 18 -23.21 -16.52 -19.81
C ILE A 18 -22.74 -15.39 -20.74
N PRO A 19 -23.60 -14.44 -21.14
CA PRO A 19 -23.21 -13.28 -21.92
C PRO A 19 -22.13 -12.43 -21.23
N ARG A 20 -21.32 -11.73 -22.04
CA ARG A 20 -20.17 -10.96 -21.55
C ARG A 20 -20.55 -9.97 -20.44
N GLU A 21 -21.66 -9.28 -20.60
CA GLU A 21 -22.17 -8.26 -19.68
C GLU A 21 -22.51 -8.85 -18.31
N VAL A 22 -23.01 -10.10 -18.29
CA VAL A 22 -23.32 -10.80 -17.04
C VAL A 22 -22.03 -11.32 -16.40
N ARG A 23 -21.06 -11.79 -17.20
CA ARG A 23 -19.74 -12.19 -16.69
C ARG A 23 -19.01 -11.03 -16.03
N ASP A 24 -19.02 -9.85 -16.64
CA ASP A 24 -18.40 -8.65 -16.07
C ASP A 24 -19.02 -8.27 -14.71
N LYS A 25 -20.34 -8.44 -14.55
CA LYS A 25 -21.01 -8.28 -13.25
C LYS A 25 -20.57 -9.33 -12.23
N VAL A 26 -20.46 -10.59 -12.64
CA VAL A 26 -19.96 -11.66 -11.76
C VAL A 26 -18.54 -11.37 -11.30
N TYR A 27 -17.64 -10.99 -12.22
CA TYR A 27 -16.28 -10.61 -11.87
C TYR A 27 -16.27 -9.47 -10.86
N LEU A 28 -17.04 -8.40 -11.12
CA LEU A 28 -17.12 -7.27 -10.21
C LEU A 28 -17.61 -7.67 -8.81
N GLU A 29 -18.62 -8.54 -8.70
CA GLU A 29 -19.08 -9.03 -7.40
C GLU A 29 -18.02 -9.88 -6.67
N LEU A 30 -17.25 -10.69 -7.41
CA LEU A 30 -16.12 -11.42 -6.85
C LEU A 30 -15.07 -10.46 -6.26
N TRP A 31 -14.74 -9.39 -6.98
CA TRP A 31 -13.79 -8.39 -6.48
C TRP A 31 -14.35 -7.61 -5.29
N ARG A 32 -15.65 -7.27 -5.30
CA ARG A 32 -16.35 -6.64 -4.18
C ARG A 32 -16.28 -7.47 -2.90
N SER A 33 -16.38 -8.79 -2.99
CA SER A 33 -16.25 -9.68 -1.83
C SER A 33 -14.89 -9.54 -1.12
N CYS A 34 -13.84 -9.25 -1.90
CA CYS A 34 -12.48 -9.01 -1.40
C CYS A 34 -12.20 -7.54 -1.02
N GLY A 35 -13.11 -6.64 -1.38
CA GLY A 35 -12.96 -5.19 -1.30
C GLY A 35 -12.37 -4.59 -2.58
N LEU A 36 -13.01 -3.55 -3.11
CA LEU A 36 -12.53 -2.82 -4.29
C LEU A 36 -11.40 -1.84 -3.97
N ARG A 37 -11.05 -1.66 -2.70
CA ARG A 37 -9.94 -0.82 -2.27
C ARG A 37 -8.91 -1.70 -1.61
N GLN A 38 -7.69 -1.71 -2.14
CA GLN A 38 -6.63 -2.63 -1.71
C GLN A 38 -5.36 -1.83 -1.41
N HIS A 39 -4.88 -1.93 -0.17
CA HIS A 39 -3.52 -1.53 0.16
C HIS A 39 -2.55 -2.50 -0.50
N ILE A 40 -1.53 -1.95 -1.15
CA ILE A 40 -0.41 -2.71 -1.69
C ILE A 40 0.79 -2.48 -0.78
N ILE A 41 1.34 -3.57 -0.27
CA ILE A 41 2.39 -3.55 0.75
C ILE A 41 3.55 -4.37 0.24
N TRP A 42 4.76 -3.82 0.30
CA TRP A 42 5.97 -4.55 -0.04
C TRP A 42 6.55 -5.23 1.20
N HIS A 43 6.70 -6.55 1.16
CA HIS A 43 7.36 -7.32 2.22
C HIS A 43 8.74 -7.73 1.74
N LYS A 44 9.78 -7.22 2.42
CA LYS A 44 11.17 -7.63 2.20
C LYS A 44 11.50 -8.80 3.11
N ASP A 45 11.93 -9.90 2.51
CA ASP A 45 12.56 -10.98 3.25
C ASP A 45 14.04 -10.63 3.49
N THR A 46 14.45 -10.63 4.76
CA THR A 46 15.80 -10.23 5.19
C THR A 46 16.84 -11.33 5.02
N GLN A 47 16.42 -12.58 4.89
CA GLN A 47 17.30 -13.73 4.71
C GLN A 47 17.49 -14.07 3.24
N ASP A 48 16.43 -13.89 2.43
CA ASP A 48 16.44 -14.21 1.01
C ASP A 48 15.59 -13.21 0.22
N VAL A 49 16.25 -12.24 -0.41
CA VAL A 49 15.59 -11.17 -1.17
C VAL A 49 14.64 -11.70 -2.23
N THR A 50 14.89 -12.89 -2.79
CA THR A 50 14.05 -13.51 -3.83
C THR A 50 12.67 -13.94 -3.33
N LYS A 51 12.50 -14.05 -2.01
CA LYS A 51 11.20 -14.33 -1.35
C LYS A 51 10.42 -13.06 -1.02
N SER A 52 10.99 -11.89 -1.29
CA SER A 52 10.27 -10.62 -1.13
C SER A 52 9.10 -10.55 -2.11
N HIS A 53 7.97 -10.01 -1.68
CA HIS A 53 6.75 -10.02 -2.47
C HIS A 53 5.80 -8.90 -2.07
N PHE A 54 4.83 -8.63 -2.93
CA PHE A 54 3.70 -7.79 -2.60
C PHE A 54 2.63 -8.57 -1.84
N CYS A 55 2.19 -8.00 -0.72
CA CYS A 55 0.98 -8.38 -0.03
C CYS A 55 -0.13 -7.37 -0.38
N ARG A 56 -1.38 -7.82 -0.25
CA ARG A 56 -2.56 -6.95 -0.35
C ARG A 56 -3.38 -7.00 0.92
N TRP A 57 -3.96 -5.87 1.28
CA TRP A 57 -4.88 -5.77 2.42
C TRP A 57 -6.11 -4.95 2.03
N ARG A 58 -7.30 -5.45 2.36
CA ARG A 58 -8.54 -4.74 2.09
C ARG A 58 -8.55 -3.41 2.83
N CYS A 59 -8.75 -2.30 2.14
CA CYS A 59 -8.98 -1.02 2.80
C CYS A 59 -10.44 -0.94 3.28
N THR A 60 -10.64 -0.30 4.43
CA THR A 60 -11.98 0.02 4.97
C THR A 60 -12.18 1.49 5.26
N THR A 61 -11.15 2.30 5.05
CA THR A 61 -11.22 3.73 5.29
C THR A 61 -11.64 4.42 4.00
N PRO A 62 -12.71 5.24 4.02
CA PRO A 62 -13.03 6.09 2.88
C PRO A 62 -11.87 7.06 2.58
N PHE A 63 -11.83 7.61 1.37
CA PHE A 63 -10.86 8.66 1.10
C PHE A 63 -11.48 9.95 1.60
N GLU A 64 -10.79 10.61 2.52
CA GLU A 64 -11.21 11.87 3.11
C GLU A 64 -10.03 12.83 3.06
N VAL A 65 -10.30 14.05 2.59
CA VAL A 65 -9.29 15.12 2.52
C VAL A 65 -9.06 15.73 3.90
N GLU A 66 -10.08 15.71 4.75
CA GLU A 66 -10.05 16.23 6.11
C GLU A 66 -9.14 15.38 7.00
N ASP A 67 -8.36 16.03 7.85
CA ASP A 67 -7.47 15.38 8.79
C ASP A 67 -8.17 15.24 10.15
N GLY A 68 -9.06 14.26 10.26
CA GLY A 68 -9.82 14.01 11.50
C GLY A 68 -8.93 13.77 12.72
N LEU A 69 -7.70 13.28 12.53
CA LEU A 69 -6.72 13.18 13.61
C LEU A 69 -6.27 14.57 14.10
N GLN A 70 -6.07 15.53 13.19
CA GLN A 70 -5.75 16.90 13.59
C GLN A 70 -6.91 17.54 14.37
N GLU A 71 -8.14 17.31 13.95
CA GLU A 71 -9.33 17.81 14.65
C GLU A 71 -9.43 17.22 16.06
N ALA A 72 -9.20 15.91 16.21
CA ALA A 72 -9.16 15.25 17.52
C ALA A 72 -8.06 15.83 18.43
N ILE A 73 -6.84 16.00 17.88
CA ILE A 73 -5.71 16.61 18.60
C ILE A 73 -6.05 18.04 19.05
N ASN A 74 -6.65 18.85 18.17
CA ASN A 74 -7.05 20.22 18.48
C ASN A 74 -8.13 20.25 19.56
N THR A 75 -9.10 19.34 19.51
CA THR A 75 -10.17 19.23 20.51
C THR A 75 -9.58 18.90 21.89
N THR A 76 -8.75 17.86 21.98
CA THR A 76 -8.06 17.51 23.23
C THR A 76 -7.19 18.65 23.76
N ARG A 77 -6.52 19.38 22.86
CA ARG A 77 -5.71 20.55 23.23
C ARG A 77 -6.56 21.64 23.91
N ILE A 78 -7.72 21.94 23.33
CA ILE A 78 -8.67 22.92 23.87
C ILE A 78 -9.19 22.46 25.24
N GLU A 79 -9.57 21.19 25.37
CA GLU A 79 -10.06 20.61 26.63
C GLU A 79 -9.01 20.68 27.75
N LEU A 80 -7.74 20.50 27.41
CA LEU A 80 -6.61 20.61 28.35
C LEU A 80 -6.18 22.06 28.62
N GLY A 81 -6.77 23.06 27.93
CA GLY A 81 -6.39 24.46 28.06
C GLY A 81 -4.97 24.78 27.55
N VAL A 82 -4.44 23.97 26.63
CA VAL A 82 -3.08 24.12 26.10
C VAL A 82 -3.08 25.12 24.93
N ALA A 83 -2.30 26.20 25.01
CA ALA A 83 -2.26 27.22 23.95
C ALA A 83 -1.63 26.67 22.67
N LEU A 84 -1.94 27.21 21.49
CA LEU A 84 -1.36 26.76 20.21
C LEU A 84 0.16 27.03 20.19
N GLY A 85 0.96 26.01 19.82
CA GLY A 85 2.43 26.03 19.90
C GLY A 85 3.01 25.24 21.07
N ASP A 86 2.31 25.15 22.20
CA ASP A 86 2.74 24.37 23.36
C ASP A 86 2.69 22.85 23.15
N SER A 87 3.55 22.09 23.83
CA SER A 87 3.52 20.63 23.79
C SER A 87 2.47 20.07 24.75
N PHE A 88 1.85 18.96 24.36
CA PHE A 88 1.14 18.09 25.29
C PHE A 88 1.44 16.63 24.93
N SER A 89 1.42 15.75 25.93
CA SER A 89 1.76 14.33 25.74
C SER A 89 0.50 13.51 25.52
N ASN A 90 0.46 12.78 24.41
CA ASN A 90 -0.52 11.74 24.18
C ASN A 90 0.13 10.63 23.35
N LYS A 91 0.34 9.47 23.97
CA LYS A 91 0.99 8.31 23.33
C LYS A 91 0.22 7.81 22.11
N GLY A 92 -1.12 7.81 22.17
CA GLY A 92 -1.97 7.38 21.06
C GLY A 92 -1.82 8.29 19.85
N TYR A 93 -1.90 9.60 20.05
CA TYR A 93 -1.69 10.56 18.96
C TYR A 93 -0.27 10.51 18.42
N ALA A 94 0.75 10.38 19.28
CA ALA A 94 2.12 10.20 18.83
C ALA A 94 2.25 8.99 17.88
N LEU A 95 1.70 7.83 18.26
CA LEU A 95 1.71 6.62 17.42
C LEU A 95 1.01 6.85 16.07
N GLN A 96 -0.15 7.50 16.07
CA GLN A 96 -0.90 7.79 14.85
C GLN A 96 -0.17 8.76 13.92
N LEU A 97 0.46 9.79 14.48
CA LEU A 97 1.25 10.78 13.74
C LEU A 97 2.48 10.16 13.08
N TYR A 98 3.17 9.27 13.79
CA TYR A 98 4.34 8.60 13.25
C TYR A 98 3.95 7.57 12.19
N SER A 99 2.87 6.83 12.40
CA SER A 99 2.47 5.69 11.55
C SER A 99 2.55 5.99 10.06
N ALA A 100 3.16 5.07 9.31
CA ALA A 100 3.20 5.15 7.85
C ALA A 100 1.80 4.97 7.22
N TRP A 101 0.80 4.46 7.96
CA TRP A 101 -0.57 4.33 7.47
C TRP A 101 -1.33 5.64 7.38
N LYS A 102 -0.90 6.67 8.12
CA LYS A 102 -1.46 8.02 8.06
C LYS A 102 -2.99 8.04 8.20
N ASN A 103 -3.73 8.63 7.25
CA ASN A 103 -5.20 8.63 7.24
C ASN A 103 -5.81 7.22 7.15
N HIS A 104 -5.03 6.19 6.82
CA HIS A 104 -5.41 4.77 6.89
C HIS A 104 -4.97 4.07 8.17
N PHE A 105 -4.66 4.79 9.26
CA PHE A 105 -4.17 4.20 10.52
C PHE A 105 -5.00 3.00 11.00
N THR A 106 -6.32 3.12 10.95
CA THR A 106 -7.28 2.07 11.33
C THR A 106 -7.13 0.78 10.51
N CYS A 107 -6.73 0.87 9.23
CA CYS A 107 -6.43 -0.31 8.41
C CYS A 107 -5.19 -1.04 8.91
N GLY A 108 -4.17 -0.30 9.36
CA GLY A 108 -2.95 -0.84 9.96
C GLY A 108 -3.21 -1.49 11.33
N GLU A 109 -4.02 -0.84 12.18
CA GLU A 109 -4.46 -1.42 13.46
C GLU A 109 -5.19 -2.75 13.27
N ARG A 110 -6.04 -2.84 12.24
CA ARG A 110 -6.77 -4.08 11.98
C ARG A 110 -5.84 -5.23 11.58
N ILE A 111 -4.71 -4.96 10.91
CA ILE A 111 -3.73 -6.02 10.62
C ILE A 111 -3.21 -6.61 11.94
N ALA A 112 -2.86 -5.75 12.90
CA ALA A 112 -2.40 -6.20 14.21
C ALA A 112 -3.49 -6.96 14.98
N GLN A 113 -4.76 -6.58 14.83
CA GLN A 113 -5.89 -7.31 15.44
C GLN A 113 -6.09 -8.72 14.84
N VAL A 114 -5.90 -8.88 13.53
CA VAL A 114 -6.14 -10.16 12.83
C VAL A 114 -4.94 -11.09 12.88
N HIS A 115 -3.73 -10.55 12.79
CA HIS A 115 -2.48 -11.32 12.64
C HIS A 115 -1.54 -11.19 13.85
N GLY A 116 -1.93 -10.48 14.90
CA GLY A 116 -1.14 -10.26 16.12
C GLY A 116 -0.26 -9.01 16.06
N SER A 117 0.27 -8.60 17.21
CA SER A 117 1.09 -7.39 17.35
C SER A 117 2.33 -7.38 16.46
N ASP A 118 2.87 -8.56 16.12
CA ASP A 118 4.06 -8.70 15.28
C ASP A 118 3.77 -8.40 13.80
N ALA A 119 2.50 -8.46 13.41
CA ALA A 119 2.03 -8.02 12.10
C ALA A 119 1.84 -6.51 12.01
N SER A 120 2.01 -5.78 13.13
CA SER A 120 1.80 -4.33 13.20
C SER A 120 2.63 -3.64 12.12
N PRO A 121 1.97 -3.11 11.08
CA PRO A 121 2.69 -2.56 9.97
C PRO A 121 3.29 -1.23 10.44
N GLY A 122 4.61 -1.21 10.49
CA GLY A 122 5.40 -0.40 11.41
C GLY A 122 5.03 1.08 11.53
N ILE A 123 5.32 1.63 12.72
CA ILE A 123 5.17 3.05 13.04
C ILE A 123 5.99 3.93 12.08
N SER A 124 7.06 3.44 11.44
CA SER A 124 7.91 4.25 10.54
C SER A 124 7.87 3.86 9.05
N MET A 125 7.44 2.64 8.70
CA MET A 125 7.35 2.15 7.31
C MET A 125 6.27 1.06 7.20
N CYS A 126 5.36 1.17 6.21
CA CYS A 126 4.38 0.11 5.93
C CYS A 126 5.05 -1.10 5.25
N SER A 127 6.12 -0.87 4.49
CA SER A 127 6.96 -1.93 3.95
C SER A 127 7.65 -2.72 5.08
N SER A 128 7.22 -3.95 5.30
CA SER A 128 7.76 -4.82 6.35
C SER A 128 9.17 -5.30 5.99
N ARG A 129 10.09 -5.19 6.95
CA ARG A 129 11.41 -5.85 6.92
C ARG A 129 11.39 -7.22 7.61
N GLY A 130 10.21 -7.68 8.02
CA GLY A 130 10.00 -8.94 8.71
C GLY A 130 9.27 -9.98 7.83
N PRO A 131 9.04 -11.19 8.36
CA PRO A 131 8.29 -12.21 7.65
C PRO A 131 6.89 -11.71 7.30
N CYS A 132 6.36 -12.20 6.18
CA CYS A 132 5.02 -11.85 5.75
C CYS A 132 3.97 -12.36 6.74
N TRP A 133 3.24 -11.42 7.36
CA TRP A 133 2.18 -11.72 8.30
C TRP A 133 0.93 -12.34 7.64
N SER A 134 0.78 -12.21 6.31
CA SER A 134 -0.31 -12.83 5.56
C SER A 134 0.01 -14.26 5.08
N SER A 135 1.11 -14.88 5.55
CA SER A 135 1.51 -16.22 5.11
C SER A 135 0.47 -17.26 5.55
N PRO A 136 0.06 -18.21 4.66
CA PRO A 136 -0.87 -19.30 4.99
C PRO A 136 -0.44 -20.15 6.18
N GLN A 137 0.87 -20.21 6.45
CA GLN A 137 1.45 -20.96 7.57
C GLN A 137 1.04 -20.39 8.94
N SER A 138 0.65 -19.12 8.99
CA SER A 138 0.29 -18.44 10.24
C SER A 138 -1.13 -18.78 10.72
N ASN A 139 -2.06 -19.08 9.80
CA ASN A 139 -3.42 -19.48 10.16
C ASN A 139 -4.18 -20.16 8.99
N PRO A 140 -4.13 -21.50 8.87
CA PRO A 140 -4.77 -22.24 7.76
C PRO A 140 -6.32 -22.23 7.81
N GLU A 141 -6.92 -21.86 8.96
CA GLU A 141 -8.37 -21.78 9.12
C GLU A 141 -8.93 -20.37 8.87
N ASN A 142 -8.09 -19.37 8.57
CA ASN A 142 -8.56 -18.00 8.40
C ASN A 142 -9.22 -17.81 7.01
N PRO A 143 -10.55 -17.59 6.93
CA PRO A 143 -11.24 -17.34 5.66
C PRO A 143 -10.72 -16.08 4.93
N ALA A 144 -9.95 -15.22 5.60
CA ALA A 144 -9.24 -14.09 4.99
C ALA A 144 -8.17 -14.50 3.95
N THR A 145 -7.79 -15.78 3.90
CA THR A 145 -6.85 -16.32 2.89
C THR A 145 -7.55 -16.75 1.59
N TRP A 146 -8.88 -16.90 1.57
CA TRP A 146 -9.58 -17.24 0.34
C TRP A 146 -9.70 -16.03 -0.57
N SER A 147 -9.12 -16.17 -1.76
CA SER A 147 -8.96 -15.10 -2.73
C SER A 147 -9.40 -15.62 -4.10
N PRO A 148 -10.54 -15.15 -4.66
CA PRO A 148 -11.04 -15.61 -5.95
C PRO A 148 -10.10 -15.20 -7.09
N TYR A 149 -9.18 -14.26 -6.86
CA TYR A 149 -8.23 -13.76 -7.87
C TYR A 149 -7.45 -14.90 -8.54
N LEU A 150 -6.69 -15.69 -7.78
CA LEU A 150 -5.80 -16.70 -8.37
C LEU A 150 -6.60 -17.82 -9.04
N GLY A 151 -7.66 -18.31 -8.39
CA GLY A 151 -8.52 -19.34 -8.97
C GLY A 151 -9.15 -18.91 -10.29
N THR A 152 -9.62 -17.66 -10.37
CA THR A 152 -10.24 -17.14 -11.60
C THR A 152 -9.20 -16.87 -12.69
N LEU A 153 -8.04 -16.30 -12.33
CA LEU A 153 -6.95 -16.02 -13.28
C LEU A 153 -6.31 -17.27 -13.88
N LEU A 154 -6.29 -18.38 -13.13
CA LEU A 154 -5.77 -19.68 -13.58
C LEU A 154 -6.84 -20.59 -14.22
N SER A 155 -8.09 -20.13 -14.33
CA SER A 155 -9.20 -20.97 -14.83
C SER A 155 -9.10 -21.24 -16.34
N CYS A 156 -8.87 -20.22 -17.16
CA CYS A 156 -8.55 -20.36 -18.59
C CYS A 156 -8.02 -19.04 -19.16
N ARG A 157 -7.41 -19.09 -20.35
CA ARG A 157 -6.84 -17.90 -21.00
C ARG A 157 -7.84 -16.76 -21.20
N LEU A 158 -9.06 -17.07 -21.64
CA LEU A 158 -10.07 -16.04 -21.87
C LEU A 158 -10.50 -15.41 -20.55
N MET A 159 -10.92 -16.20 -19.57
CA MET A 159 -11.29 -15.71 -18.23
C MET A 159 -10.16 -14.89 -17.62
N SER A 160 -8.92 -15.35 -17.71
CA SER A 160 -7.74 -14.62 -17.25
C SER A 160 -7.67 -13.23 -17.86
N SER A 161 -7.82 -13.11 -19.18
CA SER A 161 -7.82 -11.81 -19.87
C SER A 161 -9.01 -10.92 -19.49
N GLU A 162 -10.21 -11.48 -19.33
CA GLU A 162 -11.40 -10.70 -18.93
C GLU A 162 -11.26 -10.20 -17.48
N CYS A 163 -10.79 -11.08 -16.59
CA CYS A 163 -10.61 -10.80 -15.17
C CYS A 163 -9.47 -9.83 -14.92
N LEU A 164 -8.32 -9.95 -15.61
CA LEU A 164 -7.22 -8.98 -15.47
C LEU A 164 -7.74 -7.56 -15.71
N LYS A 165 -8.45 -7.35 -16.83
CA LYS A 165 -9.07 -6.06 -17.11
C LYS A 165 -10.05 -5.65 -16.01
N SER A 166 -10.98 -6.53 -15.65
CA SER A 166 -11.98 -6.25 -14.62
C SER A 166 -11.34 -5.85 -13.27
N ILE A 167 -10.32 -6.56 -12.81
CA ILE A 167 -9.62 -6.30 -11.54
C ILE A 167 -8.99 -4.91 -11.54
N TYR A 168 -8.17 -4.61 -12.55
CA TYR A 168 -7.40 -3.35 -12.59
C TYR A 168 -8.28 -2.13 -12.87
N GLU A 169 -9.39 -2.32 -13.60
CA GLU A 169 -10.35 -1.24 -13.86
C GLU A 169 -11.29 -0.98 -12.68
N SER A 170 -11.54 -1.97 -11.80
CA SER A 170 -12.47 -1.80 -10.67
C SER A 170 -11.81 -1.55 -9.32
N THR A 171 -10.50 -1.81 -9.20
CA THR A 171 -9.79 -1.75 -7.92
C THR A 171 -9.06 -0.42 -7.76
N THR A 172 -9.25 0.24 -6.62
CA THR A 172 -8.39 1.33 -6.15
C THR A 172 -7.17 0.73 -5.45
N PHE A 173 -6.00 1.01 -6.01
CA PHE A 173 -4.71 0.60 -5.44
C PHE A 173 -4.23 1.71 -4.51
N ILE A 174 -4.01 1.36 -3.24
CA ILE A 174 -3.68 2.31 -2.19
C ILE A 174 -2.24 2.08 -1.73
N PHE A 175 -1.45 3.14 -1.76
CA PHE A 175 -0.07 3.13 -1.26
C PHE A 175 0.06 4.14 -0.13
N THR A 176 0.50 3.64 1.03
CA THR A 176 0.74 4.43 2.23
C THR A 176 2.23 4.75 2.42
N ASP A 177 3.10 4.22 1.55
CA ASP A 177 4.51 4.56 1.53
C ASP A 177 5.07 4.59 0.09
N VAL A 178 6.10 5.41 -0.13
CA VAL A 178 6.72 5.60 -1.45
C VAL A 178 7.58 4.42 -1.91
N ILE A 179 7.96 3.52 -1.00
CA ILE A 179 8.79 2.35 -1.32
C ILE A 179 7.92 1.33 -2.04
N ALA A 180 6.78 0.95 -1.45
CA ALA A 180 5.81 0.07 -2.06
C ALA A 180 5.33 0.64 -3.40
N LEU A 181 5.07 1.95 -3.47
CA LEU A 181 4.71 2.63 -4.72
C LEU A 181 5.78 2.45 -5.79
N ASN A 182 7.04 2.80 -5.50
CA ASN A 182 8.10 2.75 -6.52
C ASN A 182 8.48 1.32 -6.91
N MET A 183 8.40 0.37 -5.99
CA MET A 183 8.55 -1.06 -6.31
C MET A 183 7.45 -1.54 -7.26
N PHE A 184 6.22 -1.04 -7.08
CA PHE A 184 5.06 -1.50 -7.86
C PHE A 184 4.90 -0.76 -9.20
N VAL A 185 5.11 0.55 -9.22
CA VAL A 185 4.93 1.41 -10.40
C VAL A 185 6.22 1.53 -11.18
N GLY A 186 7.33 1.80 -10.49
CA GLY A 186 8.66 1.99 -11.05
C GLY A 186 9.41 3.12 -10.37
N PHE A 187 10.73 3.13 -10.54
CA PHE A 187 11.61 4.17 -10.01
C PHE A 187 11.96 5.19 -11.09
N CYS A 188 12.08 6.46 -10.70
CA CYS A 188 12.85 7.43 -11.50
C CYS A 188 14.35 7.14 -11.38
N LYS A 189 14.83 7.04 -10.13
CA LYS A 189 16.19 6.63 -9.77
C LYS A 189 16.08 5.57 -8.70
N VAL A 190 16.71 4.42 -8.91
CA VAL A 190 16.71 3.34 -7.92
C VAL A 190 17.65 3.74 -6.78
N PRO A 191 17.18 3.76 -5.52
CA PRO A 191 18.08 3.94 -4.37
C PRO A 191 19.12 2.82 -4.32
N LYS A 192 20.38 3.14 -4.01
CA LYS A 192 21.45 2.12 -3.85
C LYS A 192 21.05 1.00 -2.87
N SER A 193 20.34 1.37 -1.80
CA SER A 193 19.86 0.43 -0.78
C SER A 193 18.74 -0.50 -1.26
N MET A 194 18.26 -0.35 -2.49
CA MET A 194 17.15 -1.10 -3.07
C MET A 194 17.50 -1.73 -4.43
N GLU A 195 18.77 -1.71 -4.84
CA GLU A 195 19.17 -2.22 -6.15
C GLU A 195 18.90 -3.73 -6.27
N GLU A 196 19.14 -4.51 -5.23
CA GLU A 196 18.90 -5.96 -5.24
C GLU A 196 17.41 -6.27 -5.29
N GLU A 197 16.64 -5.64 -4.43
CA GLU A 197 15.18 -5.78 -4.36
C GLU A 197 14.53 -5.38 -5.69
N SER A 198 14.99 -4.28 -6.31
CA SER A 198 14.44 -3.81 -7.58
C SER A 198 14.63 -4.80 -8.73
N LYS A 199 15.66 -5.66 -8.68
CA LYS A 199 15.94 -6.67 -9.71
C LYS A 199 15.04 -7.90 -9.59
N VAL A 200 14.61 -8.24 -8.38
CA VAL A 200 13.75 -9.40 -8.12
C VAL A 200 12.27 -9.03 -8.07
N THR A 201 11.96 -7.76 -7.84
CA THR A 201 10.58 -7.27 -7.81
C THR A 201 9.96 -7.40 -9.19
N THR A 202 8.85 -8.13 -9.27
CA THR A 202 8.08 -8.30 -10.50
C THR A 202 6.74 -7.57 -10.35
N PRO A 203 6.67 -6.26 -10.67
CA PRO A 203 5.40 -5.55 -10.62
C PRO A 203 4.43 -6.11 -11.65
N PRO A 204 3.11 -6.15 -11.38
CA PRO A 204 2.16 -6.69 -12.33
C PRO A 204 2.11 -5.84 -13.61
N PRO A 205 2.50 -6.37 -14.78
CA PRO A 205 2.65 -5.56 -15.99
C PRO A 205 1.32 -4.94 -16.46
N ALA A 206 0.21 -5.62 -16.18
CA ALA A 206 -1.14 -5.16 -16.50
C ALA A 206 -1.57 -3.92 -15.69
N PHE A 207 -0.94 -3.62 -14.54
CA PHE A 207 -1.31 -2.46 -13.74
C PHE A 207 -1.09 -1.15 -14.50
N ARG A 208 0.04 -1.02 -15.20
CA ARG A 208 0.39 0.21 -15.93
C ARG A 208 -0.58 0.52 -17.06
N THR A 209 -1.11 -0.52 -17.71
CA THR A 209 -1.98 -0.38 -18.88
C THR A 209 -3.46 -0.48 -18.54
N LEU A 210 -3.86 -1.12 -17.44
CA LEU A 210 -5.29 -1.33 -17.10
C LEU A 210 -5.70 -0.64 -15.79
N GLY A 211 -4.75 -0.25 -14.94
CA GLY A 211 -5.01 0.37 -13.65
C GLY A 211 -5.66 1.74 -13.82
N ARG A 212 -6.81 1.93 -13.16
CA ARG A 212 -7.63 3.16 -13.31
C ARG A 212 -7.67 4.05 -12.09
N HIS A 213 -7.49 3.49 -10.89
CA HIS A 213 -7.73 4.19 -9.63
C HIS A 213 -6.53 4.01 -8.71
N LEU A 214 -5.91 5.12 -8.33
CA LEU A 214 -4.75 5.16 -7.46
C LEU A 214 -5.02 6.11 -6.30
N GLU A 215 -4.66 5.68 -5.10
CA GLU A 215 -4.70 6.52 -3.90
C GLU A 215 -3.34 6.49 -3.21
N LEU A 216 -2.84 7.66 -2.84
CA LEU A 216 -1.56 7.85 -2.19
C LEU A 216 -1.75 8.56 -0.86
N SER A 217 -1.20 7.98 0.20
CA SER A 217 -1.10 8.62 1.51
C SER A 217 0.37 8.85 1.82
N LEU A 218 0.79 10.12 1.82
CA LEU A 218 2.19 10.50 1.87
C LEU A 218 2.52 11.29 3.14
N GLU A 219 3.73 11.10 3.64
CA GLU A 219 4.31 12.01 4.65
C GLU A 219 4.71 13.33 3.98
N PRO A 220 4.72 14.48 4.66
CA PRO A 220 5.15 15.73 4.02
C PRO A 220 6.63 15.72 3.61
N VAL A 221 7.43 14.86 4.24
CA VAL A 221 8.84 14.64 3.88
C VAL A 221 9.04 13.61 2.77
N PHE A 222 7.96 13.11 2.14
CA PHE A 222 8.05 12.13 1.04
C PHE A 222 9.05 12.52 -0.08
N PRO A 223 9.26 13.81 -0.44
CA PRO A 223 10.24 14.13 -1.49
C PRO A 223 11.67 13.80 -1.10
N MET A 224 11.98 13.76 0.21
CA MET A 224 13.29 13.32 0.72
C MET A 224 13.44 11.80 0.71
N LEU A 225 12.33 11.06 0.70
CA LEU A 225 12.29 9.60 0.60
C LEU A 225 12.54 9.11 -0.83
N LEU A 226 12.27 9.95 -1.83
CA LEU A 226 12.50 9.67 -3.24
C LEU A 226 13.97 9.93 -3.63
N ALA A 227 14.67 8.92 -4.16
CA ALA A 227 16.09 9.04 -4.51
C ALA A 227 16.40 10.17 -5.51
N CYS A 228 15.51 10.43 -6.46
CA CYS A 228 15.70 11.44 -7.50
C CYS A 228 15.57 12.89 -7.00
N SER A 229 14.97 13.12 -5.84
CA SER A 229 14.80 14.47 -5.24
C SER A 229 15.51 14.62 -3.90
N SER A 230 15.96 13.52 -3.30
CA SER A 230 16.63 13.53 -2.00
C SER A 230 18.04 14.15 -2.09
N PRO A 231 18.35 15.20 -1.30
CA PRO A 231 19.70 15.75 -1.20
C PRO A 231 20.72 14.75 -0.65
N VAL A 232 20.26 13.77 0.12
CA VAL A 232 21.11 12.74 0.73
C VAL A 232 21.47 11.66 -0.30
N GLN A 233 20.50 11.25 -1.13
CA GLN A 233 20.71 10.15 -2.10
C GLN A 233 21.25 10.64 -3.45
N THR A 234 20.97 11.89 -3.83
CA THR A 234 21.47 12.54 -5.04
C THR A 234 22.12 13.88 -4.66
N PRO A 235 23.44 13.89 -4.35
CA PRO A 235 24.12 15.08 -3.85
C PRO A 235 24.20 16.20 -4.90
N LEU A 236 24.45 15.81 -6.15
CA LEU A 236 24.57 16.72 -7.29
C LEU A 236 23.23 17.41 -7.55
N VAL A 237 23.22 18.75 -7.47
CA VAL A 237 22.00 19.58 -7.61
C VAL A 237 21.40 19.42 -9.01
N GLU A 238 22.24 19.30 -10.03
CA GLU A 238 21.82 19.22 -11.43
C GLU A 238 21.05 17.93 -11.75
N GLU A 239 21.34 16.84 -11.03
CA GLU A 239 20.63 15.56 -11.14
C GLU A 239 19.35 15.51 -10.29
N ARG A 240 19.11 16.51 -9.43
CA ARG A 240 17.98 16.50 -8.51
C ARG A 240 16.73 17.07 -9.16
N HIS A 241 15.68 16.26 -9.14
CA HIS A 241 14.36 16.71 -9.48
C HIS A 241 13.78 17.60 -8.39
N LYS A 242 13.07 18.65 -8.81
CA LYS A 242 12.30 19.50 -7.91
C LYS A 242 11.15 18.68 -7.30
N SER A 243 11.08 18.65 -5.97
CA SER A 243 10.02 18.02 -5.18
C SER A 243 8.59 18.25 -5.70
N PRO A 244 8.15 19.48 -6.05
CA PRO A 244 6.76 19.73 -6.44
C PRO A 244 6.35 19.12 -7.79
N ASN A 245 7.29 18.56 -8.56
CA ASN A 245 6.97 17.99 -9.86
C ASN A 245 6.45 16.55 -9.79
N PHE A 246 6.38 15.94 -8.59
CA PHE A 246 5.93 14.55 -8.36
C PHE A 246 6.61 13.48 -9.24
N HIS A 247 7.71 13.83 -9.90
CA HIS A 247 8.35 12.99 -10.91
C HIS A 247 8.79 11.64 -10.33
N GLY A 248 9.23 11.62 -9.07
CA GLY A 248 9.65 10.38 -8.41
C GLY A 248 8.52 9.38 -8.16
N LEU A 249 7.25 9.79 -8.27
CA LEU A 249 6.09 8.89 -8.12
C LEU A 249 5.78 8.08 -9.38
N ARG A 250 6.42 8.42 -10.51
CA ARG A 250 6.29 7.73 -11.80
C ARG A 250 4.85 7.53 -12.32
N LEU A 251 3.98 8.49 -12.01
CA LEU A 251 2.59 8.51 -12.48
C LEU A 251 2.49 8.58 -14.02
N ASP A 252 3.55 9.06 -14.69
CA ASP A 252 3.71 9.05 -16.15
C ASP A 252 3.64 7.65 -16.77
N LEU A 253 3.89 6.60 -15.99
CA LEU A 253 3.84 5.21 -16.46
C LEU A 253 2.43 4.61 -16.47
N LEU A 254 1.42 5.34 -15.99
CA LEU A 254 0.05 4.84 -15.85
C LEU A 254 -0.82 5.36 -17.00
N GLU A 255 -0.98 4.52 -18.02
CA GLU A 255 -1.61 4.89 -19.29
C GLU A 255 -3.11 5.19 -19.17
N ASN A 256 -3.80 4.49 -18.26
CA ASN A 256 -5.25 4.55 -18.10
C ASN A 256 -5.69 5.07 -16.72
N LEU A 257 -4.81 5.81 -16.02
CA LEU A 257 -5.16 6.41 -14.74
C LEU A 257 -6.31 7.41 -14.92
N THR A 258 -7.45 7.12 -14.31
CA THR A 258 -8.66 7.97 -14.36
C THR A 258 -8.93 8.71 -13.06
N THR A 259 -8.50 8.15 -11.93
CA THR A 259 -8.69 8.76 -10.61
C THR A 259 -7.39 8.67 -9.82
N LEU A 260 -6.99 9.81 -9.29
CA LEU A 260 -5.79 9.97 -8.48
C LEU A 260 -6.17 10.77 -7.23
N ASP A 261 -6.18 10.08 -6.11
CA ASP A 261 -6.42 10.68 -4.80
C ASP A 261 -5.08 10.76 -4.07
N ILE A 262 -4.69 11.97 -3.65
CA ILE A 262 -3.45 12.18 -2.90
C ILE A 262 -3.79 12.88 -1.59
N TRP A 263 -3.52 12.18 -0.50
CA TRP A 263 -3.50 12.74 0.84
C TRP A 263 -2.06 12.92 1.27
N ILE A 264 -1.70 14.14 1.68
CA ILE A 264 -0.38 14.44 2.22
C ILE A 264 -0.59 14.98 3.62
N ALA A 265 0.03 14.34 4.62
CA ALA A 265 -0.01 14.85 5.97
C ALA A 265 0.55 16.28 5.98
N ALA A 266 -0.16 17.23 6.58
CA ALA A 266 0.35 18.58 6.81
C ALA A 266 1.48 18.62 7.87
N ARG A 267 1.77 17.48 8.50
CA ARG A 267 2.60 17.36 9.70
C ARG A 267 3.88 16.58 9.43
N SER A 268 5.02 17.21 9.67
CA SER A 268 6.30 16.51 9.65
C SER A 268 6.44 15.67 10.92
N SER A 269 6.73 14.37 10.76
CA SER A 269 7.22 13.49 11.83
C SER A 269 8.51 14.02 12.48
N ALA A 270 9.17 15.02 11.85
CA ALA A 270 10.39 15.67 12.34
C ALA A 270 10.17 16.85 13.30
N LEU A 271 8.94 17.15 13.74
CA LEU A 271 8.76 17.98 14.94
C LEU A 271 8.87 17.08 16.18
N LEU A 272 10.12 16.91 16.60
CA LEU A 272 10.58 16.61 17.95
C LEU A 272 9.42 16.61 18.97
N ILE A 273 8.96 15.41 19.35
CA ILE A 273 8.42 15.22 20.68
C ILE A 273 9.59 15.44 21.62
N ASP A 274 9.71 16.69 22.07
CA ASP A 274 10.53 17.18 23.16
C ASP A 274 12.05 16.90 23.05
N LYS A 275 12.82 17.99 22.93
CA LYS A 275 14.27 18.03 23.19
C LYS A 275 14.63 17.49 24.59
N TYR A 276 13.65 17.32 25.48
CA TYR A 276 13.79 16.89 26.86
C TYR A 276 13.04 15.59 27.20
N ALA A 277 12.62 14.77 26.21
CA ALA A 277 11.91 13.50 26.42
C ALA A 277 12.73 12.36 27.10
N ASP A 278 13.81 12.67 27.80
CA ASP A 278 14.58 11.69 28.60
C ASP A 278 13.91 11.39 29.96
N ASN A 279 12.78 12.02 30.29
CA ASN A 279 12.13 11.90 31.61
C ASN A 279 10.67 11.40 31.57
N ILE A 280 10.35 10.43 30.71
CA ILE A 280 9.11 9.66 30.90
C ILE A 280 9.43 8.49 31.82
N ASP A 281 9.08 8.65 33.10
CA ASP A 281 8.97 7.57 34.08
C ASP A 281 8.13 6.43 33.46
N GLN A 282 8.75 5.26 33.31
CA GLN A 282 8.19 4.07 32.67
C GLN A 282 7.53 3.13 33.67
N SER A 283 6.93 3.66 34.73
CA SER A 283 6.27 2.83 35.74
C SER A 283 4.77 2.61 35.41
N PRO A 284 4.19 1.46 35.78
CA PRO A 284 2.89 0.97 35.30
C PRO A 284 1.68 1.83 35.65
#